data_AF-A0A522RL74-F1
#
_entry.id   AF-A0A522RL74-F1
#
_cell.length_a   1.000
_cell.length_b   1.000
_cell.length_c   1.000
_cell.angle_alpha   90.00
_cell.angle_beta   90.00
_cell.angle_gamma   90.00
#
_symmetry.space_group_name_H-M   'P 1'
#
loop_
_entity.id
_entity.type
_entity.pdbx_description
1 polymer ?
#
loop_
_entity_poly.entity_id
_entity_poly.type
_entity_poly.pdbx_seq_one_letter_code
_entity_poly.pdbx_strand_id
1 'polypeptide(L)'
;MIPNLVNTLLGLGLMYATVLHRTWVEQQYLPFGAFAFVFLVMALWARRTDAHHWFSNVNIVLAIALGALSLLPLPTLPNLTFWGGFWIAALVPTVALWAALYRPKPAQGE
;
A
#
# COMPACT_ATOMS: atom_id res chain seq x y z
N MET A 1 -9.71 -6.04 9.99
CA MET A 1 -8.91 -7.23 9.60
C MET A 1 -8.91 -7.49 8.10
N ILE A 2 -10.07 -7.75 7.47
CA ILE A 2 -10.16 -8.05 6.02
C ILE A 2 -9.48 -6.99 5.13
N PRO A 3 -9.70 -5.66 5.33
CA PRO A 3 -9.11 -4.66 4.45
C PRO A 3 -7.57 -4.65 4.53
N ASN A 4 -7.03 -4.90 5.73
CA ASN A 4 -5.60 -5.00 5.95
C ASN A 4 -5.00 -6.25 5.30
N LEU A 5 -5.67 -7.40 5.36
CA LEU A 5 -5.22 -8.61 4.66
C LEU A 5 -5.19 -8.41 3.14
N VAL A 6 -6.21 -7.74 2.59
CA VAL A 6 -6.25 -7.40 1.16
C VAL A 6 -5.08 -6.48 0.79
N ASN A 7 -4.82 -5.43 1.58
CA ASN A 7 -3.65 -4.56 1.37
C ASN A 7 -2.32 -5.31 1.49
N THR A 8 -2.22 -6.29 2.39
CA THR A 8 -1.04 -7.14 2.50
C THR A 8 -0.81 -7.97 1.23
N LEU A 9 -1.84 -8.69 0.76
CA LEU A 9 -1.72 -9.54 -0.42
C LEU A 9 -1.43 -8.72 -1.69
N LEU A 10 -2.11 -7.59 -1.86
CA LEU A 10 -1.91 -6.71 -3.01
C LEU A 10 -0.57 -5.97 -2.95
N GLY A 11 -0.11 -5.59 -1.76
CA GLY A 11 1.24 -5.03 -1.55
C GLY A 11 2.33 -6.00 -1.99
N LEU A 12 2.23 -7.26 -1.57
CA LEU A 12 3.15 -8.33 -2.00
C LEU A 12 3.07 -8.57 -3.51
N GLY A 13 1.87 -8.55 -4.09
CA GLY A 13 1.66 -8.65 -5.53
C GLY A 13 2.33 -7.50 -6.32
N LEU A 14 2.20 -6.26 -5.83
CA LEU A 14 2.87 -5.10 -6.42
C LEU A 14 4.39 -5.19 -6.28
N MET A 15 4.88 -5.69 -5.15
CA MET A 15 6.32 -5.86 -4.91
C MET A 15 6.89 -6.91 -5.86
N TYR A 16 6.20 -8.04 -6.00
CA TYR A 16 6.51 -9.08 -6.99
C TYR A 16 6.55 -8.50 -8.40
N ALA A 17 5.52 -7.74 -8.80
CA ALA A 17 5.46 -7.13 -10.13
C ALA A 17 6.60 -6.14 -10.36
N THR A 18 6.94 -5.33 -9.36
CA THR A 18 8.00 -4.31 -9.45
C THR A 18 9.39 -4.94 -9.57
N VAL A 19 9.63 -6.09 -8.92
CA VAL A 19 10.92 -6.79 -8.95
C VAL A 19 11.07 -7.68 -10.19
N LEU A 20 10.05 -8.48 -10.53
CA LEU A 20 10.15 -9.53 -11.56
C LEU A 20 9.59 -9.11 -12.93
N HIS A 21 8.65 -8.16 -12.99
CA HIS A 21 7.93 -7.80 -14.20
C HIS A 21 7.93 -6.27 -14.42
N ARG A 22 9.13 -5.69 -14.49
CA ARG A 22 9.32 -4.22 -14.54
C ARG A 22 8.57 -3.56 -15.71
N THR A 23 8.51 -4.23 -16.86
CA THR A 23 7.79 -3.78 -18.06
C THR A 23 6.27 -3.65 -17.87
N TRP A 24 5.69 -4.38 -16.93
CA TRP A 24 4.28 -4.27 -16.60
C TRP A 24 4.01 -3.02 -15.76
N VAL A 25 4.90 -2.70 -14.83
CA VAL A 25 4.81 -1.53 -13.94
C VAL A 25 5.16 -0.22 -14.66
N GLU A 26 6.02 -0.28 -15.66
CA GLU A 26 6.38 0.85 -16.53
C GLU A 26 5.25 1.26 -17.49
N GLN A 27 4.18 0.46 -17.61
CA GLN A 27 2.99 0.88 -18.34
C GLN A 27 2.40 2.12 -17.68
N GLN A 28 2.35 3.21 -18.44
CA GLN A 28 1.95 4.50 -17.91
C GLN A 28 0.51 4.45 -17.36
N TYR A 29 0.31 5.03 -16.17
CA TYR A 29 -0.96 5.19 -15.45
C TYR A 29 -1.63 3.93 -14.89
N LEU A 30 -1.72 2.84 -15.64
CA LEU A 30 -2.65 1.74 -15.31
C LEU A 30 -2.30 0.95 -14.04
N PRO A 31 -1.08 0.41 -13.86
CA PRO A 31 -0.79 -0.49 -12.75
C PRO A 31 -0.73 0.26 -11.42
N PHE A 32 0.12 1.27 -11.33
CA PHE A 32 0.26 2.06 -10.10
C PHE A 32 -1.03 2.79 -9.72
N GLY A 33 -1.77 3.32 -10.69
CA GLY A 33 -3.06 3.96 -10.44
C GLY A 33 -4.08 2.99 -9.85
N ALA A 34 -4.18 1.77 -10.41
CA ALA A 34 -5.08 0.74 -9.91
C ALA A 34 -4.71 0.31 -8.48
N PHE A 35 -3.44 0.03 -8.20
CA PHE A 35 -3.00 -0.31 -6.84
C PHE A 35 -3.20 0.84 -5.85
N ALA A 36 -2.88 2.07 -6.24
CA ALA A 36 -3.08 3.25 -5.42
C ALA A 36 -4.56 3.39 -5.02
N PHE A 37 -5.47 3.24 -5.98
CA PHE A 37 -6.91 3.30 -5.73
C PHE A 37 -7.35 2.21 -4.75
N VAL A 38 -6.95 0.95 -4.98
CA VAL A 38 -7.36 -0.15 -4.09
C VAL A 38 -6.77 0.02 -2.68
N PHE A 39 -5.49 0.37 -2.56
CA PHE A 39 -4.87 0.66 -1.26
C PHE A 39 -5.59 1.77 -0.50
N LEU A 40 -5.98 2.84 -1.21
CA LEU A 40 -6.69 3.96 -0.60
C LEU A 40 -8.07 3.53 -0.09
N VAL A 41 -8.87 2.84 -0.92
CA VAL A 41 -10.21 2.36 -0.52
C VAL A 41 -10.11 1.41 0.67
N MET A 42 -9.19 0.46 0.63
CA MET A 42 -8.99 -0.50 1.71
C MET A 42 -8.48 0.19 2.99
N ALA A 43 -7.59 1.17 2.90
CA ALA A 43 -7.09 1.89 4.07
C ALA A 43 -8.17 2.79 4.69
N LEU A 44 -9.02 3.43 3.88
CA LEU A 44 -10.19 4.18 4.37
C LEU A 44 -11.20 3.27 5.06
N TRP A 45 -11.40 2.04 4.55
CA TRP A 45 -12.24 1.05 5.21
C TRP A 45 -11.60 0.53 6.51
N ALA A 46 -10.29 0.22 6.48
CA ALA A 46 -9.52 -0.24 7.64
C ALA A 46 -9.60 0.77 8.79
N ARG A 47 -9.57 2.07 8.49
CA ARG A 47 -9.67 3.16 9.48
C ARG A 47 -10.89 3.07 10.38
N ARG A 48 -12.01 2.49 9.90
CA ARG A 48 -13.22 2.29 10.72
C ARG A 48 -13.16 1.07 11.63
N THR A 49 -12.26 0.13 11.34
CA THR A 49 -12.17 -1.17 12.03
C THR A 49 -10.88 -1.35 12.83
N ASP A 50 -9.86 -0.54 12.57
CA ASP A 50 -8.54 -0.65 13.18
C ASP A 50 -8.54 -0.09 14.60
N ALA A 51 -7.83 -0.76 15.51
CA ALA A 51 -7.68 -0.32 16.90
C ALA A 51 -6.93 1.02 17.03
N HIS A 52 -5.99 1.29 16.12
CA HIS A 52 -5.27 2.56 16.05
C HIS A 52 -5.29 3.11 14.62
N HIS A 53 -5.76 4.34 14.47
CA HIS A 53 -5.83 5.02 13.18
C HIS A 53 -4.46 5.27 12.52
N TRP A 54 -3.36 5.16 13.27
CA TRP A 54 -2.01 5.35 12.74
C TRP A 54 -1.70 4.41 11.58
N PHE A 55 -2.06 3.12 11.70
CA PHE A 55 -1.82 2.13 10.65
C PHE A 55 -2.52 2.52 9.33
N SER A 56 -3.79 2.89 9.42
CA SER A 56 -4.58 3.27 8.25
C SER A 56 -4.10 4.60 7.67
N ASN A 57 -3.68 5.57 8.50
CA ASN A 57 -3.13 6.85 8.04
C ASN A 57 -1.85 6.65 7.22
N VAL A 58 -0.93 5.79 7.67
CA VAL A 58 0.30 5.49 6.91
C VAL A 58 -0.04 4.88 5.56
N ASN A 59 -0.96 3.91 5.51
CA ASN A 59 -1.38 3.29 4.26
C ASN A 59 -2.09 4.27 3.32
N ILE A 60 -2.88 5.21 3.84
CA ILE A 60 -3.49 6.29 3.04
C ILE A 60 -2.40 7.17 2.41
N VAL A 61 -1.40 7.60 3.19
CA VAL A 61 -0.30 8.43 2.68
C VAL A 61 0.50 7.69 1.60
N LEU A 62 0.79 6.40 1.80
CA LEU A 62 1.48 5.57 0.81
C LEU A 62 0.64 5.38 -0.47
N ALA A 63 -0.68 5.21 -0.34
CA ALA A 63 -1.58 5.11 -1.49
C ALA A 63 -1.62 6.43 -2.29
N ILE A 64 -1.66 7.59 -1.61
CA ILE A 64 -1.58 8.90 -2.26
C ILE A 64 -0.24 9.09 -2.95
N ALA A 65 0.86 8.72 -2.31
CA ALA A 65 2.20 8.79 -2.91
C ALA A 65 2.29 7.91 -4.18
N LEU A 66 1.72 6.70 -4.14
CA LEU A 66 1.65 5.81 -5.32
C LEU A 66 0.79 6.41 -6.42
N GLY A 67 -0.34 7.02 -6.06
CA GLY A 67 -1.21 7.72 -6.99
C GLY A 67 -0.50 8.89 -7.66
N ALA A 68 0.22 9.71 -6.89
CA ALA A 68 1.04 10.80 -7.43
C ALA A 68 2.15 10.27 -8.36
N LEU A 69 2.82 9.18 -7.97
CA LEU A 69 3.82 8.50 -8.81
C LEU A 69 3.20 8.04 -10.14
N SER A 70 1.98 7.49 -10.12
CA SER A 70 1.28 7.02 -11.32
C SER A 70 0.99 8.10 -12.37
N LEU A 71 0.96 9.38 -11.96
CA LEU A 71 0.71 10.52 -12.84
C LEU A 71 1.97 11.03 -13.55
N LEU A 72 3.16 10.58 -13.12
CA LEU A 72 4.42 10.96 -13.73
C LEU A 72 4.64 10.19 -15.06
N PRO A 73 5.52 10.69 -15.96
CA PRO A 73 5.96 9.94 -17.12
C PRO A 73 6.89 8.79 -16.71
N LEU A 74 6.34 7.75 -16.09
CA LEU A 74 7.08 6.60 -15.54
C LEU A 74 8.11 5.97 -16.50
N PRO A 75 7.86 5.86 -17.83
CA PRO A 75 8.85 5.34 -18.77
C PRO A 75 10.14 6.16 -18.86
N THR A 76 10.11 7.46 -18.54
CA THR A 76 11.29 8.33 -18.58
C THR A 76 12.05 8.37 -17.26
N LEU A 77 11.50 7.76 -16.20
CA LEU A 77 12.04 7.79 -14.83
C LEU A 77 12.20 6.38 -14.24
N PRO A 78 12.91 5.44 -14.89
CA PRO A 78 12.90 4.01 -14.53
C PRO A 78 13.40 3.73 -13.10
N ASN A 79 14.39 4.49 -12.63
CA ASN A 79 14.89 4.36 -11.25
C ASN A 79 13.85 4.82 -10.22
N LEU A 80 13.13 5.91 -10.48
CA LEU A 80 12.08 6.40 -9.59
C LEU A 80 10.88 5.46 -9.58
N THR A 81 10.46 4.99 -10.76
CA THR A 81 9.38 4.00 -10.93
C THR A 81 9.69 2.74 -10.13
N PHE A 82 10.90 2.19 -10.28
CA PHE A 82 11.31 1.01 -9.56
C PHE A 82 11.41 1.23 -8.05
N TRP A 83 12.20 2.21 -7.59
CA TRP A 83 12.43 2.40 -6.16
C TRP A 83 11.18 2.90 -5.44
N GLY A 84 10.42 3.80 -6.06
CA GLY A 84 9.16 4.29 -5.53
C GLY A 84 8.12 3.17 -5.41
N GLY A 85 7.93 2.39 -6.48
CA GLY A 85 7.06 1.22 -6.46
C GLY A 85 7.49 0.20 -5.43
N PHE A 86 8.79 -0.13 -5.37
CA PHE A 86 9.35 -1.12 -4.44
C PHE A 86 9.13 -0.73 -2.98
N TRP A 87 9.49 0.51 -2.60
CA TRP A 87 9.35 0.95 -1.22
C TRP A 87 7.90 1.03 -0.77
N ILE A 88 7.00 1.54 -1.62
CA ILE A 88 5.58 1.57 -1.31
C ILE A 88 5.03 0.14 -1.19
N ALA A 89 5.39 -0.73 -2.13
CA ALA A 89 4.95 -2.12 -2.14
C ALA A 89 5.52 -2.95 -0.98
N ALA A 90 6.62 -2.54 -0.37
CA ALA A 90 7.17 -3.16 0.84
C ALA A 90 6.50 -2.61 2.12
N LEU A 91 6.27 -1.29 2.18
CA LEU A 91 5.73 -0.63 3.37
C LEU A 91 4.24 -0.93 3.60
N VAL A 92 3.41 -0.85 2.55
CA VAL A 92 1.98 -1.11 2.63
C VAL A 92 1.67 -2.48 3.26
N PRO A 93 2.22 -3.61 2.77
CA PRO A 93 1.90 -4.91 3.35
C PRO A 93 2.48 -5.10 4.74
N THR A 94 3.63 -4.49 5.06
CA THR A 94 4.23 -4.54 6.40
C THR A 94 3.32 -3.87 7.42
N VAL A 95 2.87 -2.64 7.13
CA VAL A 95 2.00 -1.87 8.02
C VAL A 95 0.60 -2.49 8.10
N ALA A 96 0.05 -2.93 6.97
CA ALA A 96 -1.24 -3.60 6.94
C ALA A 96 -1.22 -4.94 7.71
N LEU A 97 -0.17 -5.75 7.56
CA LEU A 97 -0.04 -7.01 8.29
C LEU A 97 0.10 -6.75 9.78
N TRP A 98 0.91 -5.76 10.17
CA TRP A 98 1.02 -5.35 11.57
C TRP A 98 -0.34 -4.94 12.14
N ALA A 99 -1.10 -4.12 11.43
CA ALA A 99 -2.45 -3.73 11.83
C ALA A 99 -3.42 -4.91 11.93
N ALA A 100 -3.31 -5.90 11.03
CA ALA A 100 -4.14 -7.09 11.05
C ALA A 100 -3.84 -8.01 12.25
N LEU A 101 -2.58 -8.07 12.68
CA LEU A 101 -2.13 -8.89 13.80
C LEU A 101 -2.24 -8.18 15.15
N TYR A 102 -2.32 -6.85 15.16
CA TYR A 102 -2.35 -6.05 16.38
C TYR A 102 -3.64 -6.31 17.18
N ARG A 103 -3.48 -6.87 18.39
CA ARG A 103 -4.54 -7.02 19.39
C ARG A 103 -4.25 -6.09 20.55
N PRO A 104 -4.96 -4.95 20.71
CA PRO A 104 -4.80 -4.14 21.91
C PRO A 104 -5.19 -4.97 23.14
N LYS A 105 -4.34 -5.01 24.16
CA LYS A 105 -4.76 -5.54 25.46
C LYS A 105 -5.92 -4.66 25.94
N PRO A 106 -7.07 -5.23 26.35
CA PRO A 106 -8.08 -4.42 27.03
C PRO A 106 -7.39 -3.80 28.25
N ALA A 107 -7.50 -2.48 28.39
CA ALA A 107 -7.06 -1.80 29.59
C ALA A 107 -7.79 -2.48 30.75
N GLN A 108 -7.07 -3.24 31.57
CA GLN A 108 -7.61 -3.72 32.83
C GLN A 108 -7.92 -2.45 33.62
N GLY A 109 -9.22 -2.22 33.85
CA GLY A 109 -9.68 -1.08 34.61
C GLY A 109 -9.00 -1.07 35.97
N GLU A 110 -8.33 0.04 36.26
CA GLU A 110 -7.99 0.45 37.63
C GLU A 110 -9.25 0.98 38.32
#